data_AF-A0A940A526-F1
#
_entry.id   AF-A0A940A526-F1
#
_cell.length_a   1.000
_cell.length_b   1.000
_cell.length_c   1.000
_cell.angle_alpha   90.00
_cell.angle_beta   90.00
_cell.angle_gamma   90.00
#
_symmetry.space_group_name_H-M   'P 1'
#
loop_
_entity.id
_entity.type
_entity.pdbx_description
1 polymer ?
#
loop_
_entity_poly.entity_id
_entity_poly.type
_entity_poly.pdbx_seq_one_letter_code
_entity_poly.pdbx_strand_id
1 'polypeptide(L)'
;MKIFAVLIAAGGNVHLSNADSVDFGSELAYGSGELVRSVARAEGITLPLAPIIKSVRGQGEPFNRACPYYIYDDGMVSGERSLVGCVATSAEQVLSHYRYPEVLMDSIAGFSSANNGDIATVPKGTPIDFDNILDIYTPGEYSDDEAQAVANLSYYLGVACRMNWAVGSSGAQVGRLVEPLRRAFGYGYVRYLRSYDYTPQRWLALLLRELAAGRPVIYAGYSTQGSGHAFVIDGVDRMGRFHVSWGFGGNWDGYFDLAILNTWESPLEPTATGCIEGLGHMQEALFLHPDSVAYVIDDTLSTGHRVAIDNVSFNRNPDTNIGMLAEVKVRNVSDVDMFAPIELFTYTRLDSLGNPADVDYLGLADGIVRAHVDTTLVAFVSCSAVGERLLGINMTDSMYLAYDTITVQKASQPKLSFVLADSVITARSASFTLSITNQSPTYWSGRMVTYSLFEGEYTEAEGDLRHYKVLNLQPGGSTGDTVSFRNLEPNTDYTFVVRNPWQPAMQVMFRTPLATDVQSEKIRGSSDKRYNPSYRLNHRITIEYDESTGRYRQVLSR
;
A
#
# COMPACT_ATOMS: atom_id res chain seq x y z
N MET A 1 -9.34 -24.22 -3.06
CA MET A 1 -9.84 -25.38 -3.85
C MET A 1 -8.97 -26.60 -3.50
N LYS A 2 -9.62 -27.69 -3.02
CA LYS A 2 -9.18 -29.05 -2.56
C LYS A 2 -7.69 -29.51 -2.57
N ILE A 3 -7.13 -29.69 -1.34
CA ILE A 3 -6.41 -30.82 -0.68
C ILE A 3 -5.51 -31.82 -1.48
N PHE A 4 -4.25 -32.06 -1.05
CA PHE A 4 -3.62 -33.37 -0.66
C PHE A 4 -2.13 -33.20 -0.18
N ALA A 5 -1.57 -34.21 0.52
CA ALA A 5 -0.49 -34.15 1.53
C ALA A 5 0.86 -34.85 1.16
N VAL A 6 1.95 -34.60 1.96
CA VAL A 6 2.88 -35.57 2.64
C VAL A 6 4.37 -35.10 2.82
N LEU A 7 4.75 -34.83 4.09
CA LEU A 7 5.95 -35.19 4.94
C LEU A 7 7.48 -34.91 4.65
N ILE A 8 8.12 -34.31 5.70
CA ILE A 8 9.42 -34.57 6.42
C ILE A 8 10.70 -33.71 6.18
N ALA A 9 10.95 -32.84 7.18
CA ALA A 9 12.13 -32.56 8.04
C ALA A 9 13.60 -32.68 7.55
N ALA A 10 14.41 -31.65 7.86
CA ALA A 10 15.46 -31.66 8.89
C ALA A 10 16.07 -30.25 9.08
N GLY A 11 16.27 -29.85 10.34
CA GLY A 11 16.68 -28.50 10.73
C GLY A 11 18.19 -28.24 10.76
N GLY A 12 18.54 -26.95 10.80
CA GLY A 12 19.87 -26.43 11.04
C GLY A 12 19.81 -24.94 11.41
N ASN A 13 20.16 -24.60 12.66
CA ASN A 13 20.26 -23.22 13.12
C ASN A 13 21.44 -22.51 12.45
N VAL A 14 21.18 -21.40 11.76
CA VAL A 14 22.21 -20.48 11.24
C VAL A 14 22.08 -19.14 11.96
N HIS A 15 23.17 -18.69 12.60
CA HIS A 15 23.29 -17.36 13.19
C HIS A 15 23.26 -16.29 12.08
N LEU A 16 22.31 -15.35 12.15
CA LEU A 16 22.25 -14.16 11.30
C LEU A 16 22.89 -12.96 12.04
N SER A 17 23.80 -12.27 11.36
CA SER A 17 24.49 -11.07 11.86
C SER A 17 23.58 -9.83 11.82
N ASN A 18 23.88 -8.86 12.69
CA ASN A 18 23.15 -7.59 12.84
C ASN A 18 22.81 -6.92 11.50
N ALA A 19 21.53 -6.62 11.32
CA ALA A 19 20.88 -6.11 10.12
C ALA A 19 21.18 -4.62 9.82
N ASP A 20 22.40 -4.15 10.05
CA ASP A 20 22.80 -2.77 9.73
C ASP A 20 23.25 -2.59 8.26
N SER A 21 23.22 -3.66 7.46
CA SER A 21 23.56 -3.59 6.04
C SER A 21 22.79 -4.62 5.20
N VAL A 22 21.48 -4.45 5.05
CA VAL A 22 20.83 -4.97 3.84
C VAL A 22 21.04 -3.92 2.76
N ASP A 23 22.11 -4.10 1.98
CA ASP A 23 22.33 -3.35 0.75
C ASP A 23 21.21 -3.76 -0.21
N PHE A 24 20.18 -2.93 -0.33
CA PHE A 24 19.25 -2.98 -1.46
C PHE A 24 20.03 -2.51 -2.68
N GLY A 25 20.90 -3.40 -3.16
CA GLY A 25 21.97 -3.11 -4.08
C GLY A 25 21.50 -2.24 -5.24
N SER A 26 22.36 -1.29 -5.58
CA SER A 26 22.32 -0.41 -6.76
C SER A 26 22.20 -1.11 -8.13
N GLU A 27 21.84 -2.39 -8.18
CA GLU A 27 21.59 -3.13 -9.42
C GLU A 27 20.12 -3.03 -9.82
N LEU A 28 19.79 -1.98 -10.59
CA LEU A 28 18.52 -1.82 -11.35
C LEU A 28 17.29 -2.34 -10.59
N ALA A 29 16.93 -1.66 -9.50
CA ALA A 29 15.64 -1.87 -8.85
C ALA A 29 14.54 -1.85 -9.92
N TYR A 30 13.61 -2.80 -9.83
CA TYR A 30 12.41 -2.85 -10.65
C TYR A 30 11.75 -1.46 -10.74
N GLY A 31 11.19 -1.08 -11.88
CA GLY A 31 10.48 0.19 -11.96
C GLY A 31 11.35 1.43 -11.71
N SER A 32 12.68 1.27 -11.56
CA SER A 32 13.60 2.38 -11.53
C SER A 32 13.50 3.15 -12.83
N GLY A 33 13.64 4.46 -12.71
CA GLY A 33 13.64 5.34 -13.87
C GLY A 33 14.61 4.90 -14.98
N GLU A 34 15.73 4.24 -14.67
CA GLU A 34 16.66 3.73 -15.68
C GLU A 34 16.08 2.59 -16.52
N LEU A 35 15.50 1.57 -15.88
CA LEU A 35 14.86 0.45 -16.58
C LEU A 35 13.68 0.95 -17.41
N VAL A 36 12.85 1.85 -16.85
CA VAL A 36 11.71 2.45 -17.57
C VAL A 36 12.19 3.20 -18.81
N ARG A 37 13.23 4.03 -18.71
CA ARG A 37 13.84 4.72 -19.87
C ARG A 37 14.38 3.73 -20.91
N SER A 38 14.94 2.60 -20.48
CA SER A 38 15.42 1.56 -21.39
C SER A 38 14.29 0.90 -22.16
N VAL A 39 13.22 0.50 -21.47
CA VAL A 39 12.02 -0.09 -22.09
C VAL A 39 11.34 0.91 -23.01
N ALA A 40 11.20 2.18 -22.60
CA ALA A 40 10.65 3.24 -23.45
C ALA A 40 11.41 3.37 -24.78
N ARG A 41 12.75 3.36 -24.75
CA ARG A 41 13.58 3.37 -25.98
C ARG A 41 13.34 2.14 -26.84
N ALA A 42 13.27 0.95 -26.25
CA ALA A 42 13.01 -0.30 -26.97
C ALA A 42 11.64 -0.32 -27.64
N GLU A 43 10.64 0.32 -27.01
CA GLU A 43 9.28 0.48 -27.50
C GLU A 43 9.11 1.66 -28.48
N GLY A 44 10.17 2.46 -28.74
CA GLY A 44 10.09 3.66 -29.58
C GLY A 44 9.28 4.80 -28.95
N ILE A 45 9.07 4.77 -27.64
CA ILE A 45 8.30 5.77 -26.89
C ILE A 45 9.24 6.88 -26.40
N THR A 46 8.90 8.14 -26.68
CA THR A 46 9.66 9.31 -26.25
C THR A 46 9.09 9.86 -24.93
N LEU A 47 9.93 9.93 -23.89
CA LEU A 47 9.58 10.55 -22.60
C LEU A 47 9.90 12.07 -22.60
N PRO A 48 9.18 12.91 -21.82
CA PRO A 48 8.14 12.55 -20.87
C PRO A 48 6.76 12.33 -21.53
N LEU A 49 5.93 11.52 -20.87
CA LEU A 49 4.49 11.44 -21.11
C LEU A 49 3.79 12.32 -20.07
N ALA A 50 3.11 13.38 -20.50
CA ALA A 50 2.45 14.29 -19.58
C ALA A 50 1.27 13.59 -18.85
N PRO A 51 0.96 13.99 -17.60
CA PRO A 51 -0.23 13.52 -16.88
C PRO A 51 -1.50 13.71 -17.72
N ILE A 52 -2.31 12.66 -17.82
CA ILE A 52 -3.52 12.58 -18.65
C ILE A 52 -4.75 13.08 -17.88
N ILE A 53 -4.88 12.75 -16.59
CA ILE A 53 -6.06 13.14 -15.80
C ILE A 53 -5.85 14.54 -15.22
N LYS A 54 -6.95 15.30 -15.16
CA LYS A 54 -6.97 16.66 -14.57
C LYS A 54 -7.68 16.70 -13.23
N SER A 55 -8.50 15.68 -12.97
CA SER A 55 -9.32 15.58 -11.78
C SER A 55 -8.44 15.41 -10.54
N VAL A 56 -8.79 16.11 -9.47
CA VAL A 56 -8.28 15.86 -8.13
C VAL A 56 -9.42 15.30 -7.28
N ARG A 57 -9.21 14.13 -6.67
CA ARG A 57 -10.27 13.40 -5.96
C ARG A 57 -9.86 12.99 -4.56
N GLY A 58 -10.84 12.98 -3.67
CA GLY A 58 -10.75 12.42 -2.32
C GLY A 58 -11.77 11.30 -2.12
N GLN A 59 -11.83 10.79 -0.89
CA GLN A 59 -12.80 9.74 -0.52
C GLN A 59 -13.88 10.22 0.46
N GLY A 60 -13.72 11.44 1.01
CA GLY A 60 -14.68 12.07 1.91
C GLY A 60 -15.67 12.96 1.16
N GLU A 61 -16.24 13.92 1.86
CA GLU A 61 -17.15 14.93 1.29
C GLU A 61 -16.47 15.72 0.15
N PRO A 62 -17.14 16.00 -0.98
CA PRO A 62 -18.51 15.60 -1.35
C PRO A 62 -18.64 14.21 -1.97
N PHE A 63 -17.53 13.54 -2.29
CA PHE A 63 -17.50 12.28 -3.03
C PHE A 63 -18.28 11.15 -2.36
N ASN A 64 -18.45 11.16 -1.04
CA ASN A 64 -19.11 10.10 -0.29
C ASN A 64 -20.58 10.38 0.09
N ARG A 65 -21.22 11.48 -0.36
CA ARG A 65 -22.61 11.82 0.03
C ARG A 65 -23.62 10.69 -0.21
N ALA A 66 -23.41 9.89 -1.25
CA ALA A 66 -24.27 8.77 -1.62
C ALA A 66 -23.83 7.41 -1.02
N CYS A 67 -22.65 7.32 -0.40
CA CYS A 67 -22.15 6.07 0.20
C CYS A 67 -23.04 5.62 1.37
N PRO A 68 -23.17 4.32 1.68
CA PRO A 68 -24.00 3.87 2.80
C PRO A 68 -23.40 4.28 4.15
N TYR A 69 -24.26 4.31 5.17
CA TYR A 69 -23.80 4.33 6.55
C TYR A 69 -23.23 2.96 6.95
N TYR A 70 -22.34 2.95 7.92
CA TYR A 70 -21.78 1.74 8.50
C TYR A 70 -22.70 1.21 9.61
N ILE A 71 -22.84 -0.11 9.71
CA ILE A 71 -23.57 -0.82 10.76
C ILE A 71 -22.55 -1.58 11.59
N TYR A 72 -22.46 -1.26 12.88
CA TYR A 72 -21.57 -1.92 13.84
C TYR A 72 -22.12 -3.29 14.27
N ASP A 73 -21.27 -4.12 14.86
CA ASP A 73 -21.63 -5.48 15.31
C ASP A 73 -22.77 -5.49 16.34
N ASP A 74 -22.94 -4.40 17.10
CA ASP A 74 -24.04 -4.21 18.05
C ASP A 74 -25.34 -3.70 17.41
N GLY A 75 -25.36 -3.55 16.08
CA GLY A 75 -26.48 -3.05 15.28
C GLY A 75 -26.59 -1.52 15.23
N MET A 76 -25.68 -0.77 15.88
CA MET A 76 -25.68 0.69 15.80
C MET A 76 -25.32 1.15 14.39
N VAL A 77 -25.97 2.20 13.90
CA VAL A 77 -25.63 2.84 12.61
C VAL A 77 -24.71 4.03 12.87
N SER A 78 -23.69 4.22 12.04
CA SER A 78 -22.76 5.34 12.12
C SER A 78 -23.47 6.69 11.91
N GLY A 79 -22.99 7.74 12.60
CA GLY A 79 -23.46 9.12 12.37
C GLY A 79 -22.91 9.75 11.09
N GLU A 80 -21.83 9.19 10.55
CA GLU A 80 -21.15 9.65 9.34
C GLU A 80 -21.29 8.62 8.21
N ARG A 81 -21.27 9.11 6.97
CA ARG A 81 -21.25 8.28 5.77
C ARG A 81 -19.90 7.57 5.65
N SER A 82 -19.91 6.35 5.13
CA SER A 82 -18.68 5.62 4.83
C SER A 82 -17.84 6.35 3.76
N LEU A 83 -16.54 6.09 3.71
CA LEU A 83 -15.68 6.62 2.64
C LEU A 83 -15.98 5.95 1.30
N VAL A 84 -15.69 6.63 0.19
CA VAL A 84 -15.88 6.08 -1.17
C VAL A 84 -15.13 4.76 -1.37
N GLY A 85 -13.88 4.68 -0.93
CA GLY A 85 -12.98 3.55 -1.16
C GLY A 85 -12.09 3.78 -2.39
N CYS A 86 -10.80 3.47 -2.25
CA CYS A 86 -9.76 3.79 -3.22
C CYS A 86 -10.01 3.20 -4.62
N VAL A 87 -10.59 2.00 -4.71
CA VAL A 87 -10.95 1.36 -5.99
C VAL A 87 -12.03 2.14 -6.73
N ALA A 88 -13.04 2.64 -6.02
CA ALA A 88 -14.10 3.44 -6.62
C ALA A 88 -13.59 4.85 -6.98
N THR A 89 -12.76 5.47 -6.12
CA THR A 89 -12.14 6.77 -6.40
C THR A 89 -11.20 6.73 -7.61
N SER A 90 -10.35 5.71 -7.73
CA SER A 90 -9.47 5.55 -8.90
C SER A 90 -10.28 5.33 -10.19
N ALA A 91 -11.34 4.54 -10.13
CA ALA A 91 -12.23 4.35 -11.27
C ALA A 91 -13.00 5.62 -11.64
N GLU A 92 -13.47 6.39 -10.67
CA GLU A 92 -14.18 7.66 -10.90
C GLU A 92 -13.28 8.65 -11.64
N GLN A 93 -12.01 8.80 -11.25
CA GLN A 93 -11.04 9.65 -11.95
C GLN A 93 -10.94 9.30 -13.44
N VAL A 94 -10.84 8.01 -13.77
CA VAL A 94 -10.71 7.57 -15.16
C VAL A 94 -12.03 7.71 -15.93
N LEU A 95 -13.17 7.40 -15.33
CA LEU A 95 -14.48 7.57 -15.99
C LEU A 95 -14.80 9.04 -16.23
N SER A 96 -14.45 9.92 -15.28
CA SER A 96 -14.61 11.37 -15.42
C SER A 96 -13.69 11.95 -16.49
N HIS A 97 -12.48 11.40 -16.67
CA HIS A 97 -11.61 11.76 -17.79
C HIS A 97 -12.25 11.44 -19.16
N TYR A 98 -12.84 10.25 -19.30
CA TYR A 98 -13.50 9.85 -20.54
C TYR A 98 -14.90 10.45 -20.72
N ARG A 99 -15.53 10.92 -19.63
CA ARG A 99 -16.93 11.37 -19.58
C ARG A 99 -17.87 10.34 -20.21
N TYR A 100 -17.69 9.07 -19.86
CA TYR A 100 -18.43 7.96 -20.45
C TYR A 100 -18.76 6.84 -19.43
N PRO A 101 -19.96 6.25 -19.49
CA PRO A 101 -21.10 6.54 -20.39
C PRO A 101 -22.10 7.54 -19.80
N GLU A 102 -22.86 8.26 -20.64
CA GLU A 102 -23.91 9.19 -20.16
C GLU A 102 -25.06 8.50 -19.39
N VAL A 103 -25.29 7.20 -19.65
CA VAL A 103 -26.24 6.36 -18.94
C VAL A 103 -25.69 4.95 -18.77
N LEU A 104 -26.10 4.25 -17.71
CA LEU A 104 -25.79 2.83 -17.57
C LEU A 104 -26.43 2.00 -18.67
N MET A 105 -25.63 1.22 -19.39
CA MET A 105 -26.06 0.35 -20.50
C MET A 105 -26.77 -0.91 -20.00
N ASP A 106 -26.50 -1.30 -18.75
CA ASP A 106 -27.14 -2.40 -18.04
C ASP A 106 -27.14 -2.13 -16.53
N SER A 107 -27.89 -2.90 -15.75
CA SER A 107 -27.96 -2.74 -14.30
C SER A 107 -26.69 -3.21 -13.59
N ILE A 108 -26.38 -2.56 -12.46
CA ILE A 108 -25.34 -3.00 -11.53
C ILE A 108 -26.04 -3.72 -10.38
N ALA A 109 -25.79 -5.02 -10.24
CA ALA A 109 -26.46 -5.85 -9.25
C ALA A 109 -26.12 -5.38 -7.81
N GLY A 110 -27.17 -5.20 -7.00
CA GLY A 110 -27.05 -4.95 -5.57
C GLY A 110 -26.54 -6.18 -4.81
N PHE A 111 -26.26 -5.98 -3.52
CA PHE A 111 -25.77 -7.04 -2.63
C PHE A 111 -26.04 -6.72 -1.17
N SER A 112 -26.00 -7.74 -0.32
CA SER A 112 -26.09 -7.57 1.14
C SER A 112 -24.70 -7.61 1.76
N SER A 113 -24.46 -6.75 2.74
CA SER A 113 -23.25 -6.69 3.56
C SER A 113 -23.65 -6.64 5.04
N ALA A 114 -22.94 -7.35 5.90
CA ALA A 114 -23.16 -7.28 7.35
C ALA A 114 -22.99 -5.84 7.87
N ASN A 115 -22.05 -5.10 7.28
CA ASN A 115 -21.62 -3.79 7.73
C ASN A 115 -22.36 -2.62 7.05
N ASN A 116 -23.18 -2.88 6.02
CA ASN A 116 -23.86 -1.83 5.26
C ASN A 116 -25.34 -2.13 4.97
N GLY A 117 -25.83 -3.30 5.39
CA GLY A 117 -27.18 -3.78 5.10
C GLY A 117 -27.36 -4.17 3.63
N ASP A 118 -28.60 -4.05 3.14
CA ASP A 118 -28.95 -4.34 1.75
C ASP A 118 -28.66 -3.13 0.86
N ILE A 119 -27.72 -3.31 -0.07
CA ILE A 119 -27.37 -2.36 -1.12
C ILE A 119 -28.23 -2.64 -2.35
N ALA A 120 -29.02 -1.66 -2.75
CA ALA A 120 -29.95 -1.79 -3.87
C ALA A 120 -29.24 -1.92 -5.22
N THR A 121 -29.90 -2.59 -6.17
CA THR A 121 -29.46 -2.63 -7.57
C THR A 121 -29.56 -1.25 -8.20
N VAL A 122 -28.51 -0.82 -8.92
CA VAL A 122 -28.57 0.40 -9.74
C VAL A 122 -29.15 0.03 -11.10
N PRO A 123 -30.30 0.57 -11.50
CA PRO A 123 -31.00 0.11 -12.69
C PRO A 123 -30.29 0.53 -13.99
N LYS A 124 -30.54 -0.24 -15.05
CA LYS A 124 -30.19 0.16 -16.43
C LYS A 124 -30.84 1.52 -16.75
N GLY A 125 -30.13 2.37 -17.47
CA GLY A 125 -30.62 3.69 -17.88
C GLY A 125 -30.48 4.77 -16.80
N THR A 126 -29.89 4.46 -15.64
CA THR A 126 -29.49 5.49 -14.67
C THR A 126 -28.52 6.47 -15.32
N PRO A 127 -28.79 7.80 -15.29
CA PRO A 127 -27.91 8.80 -15.87
C PRO A 127 -26.64 8.99 -15.05
N ILE A 128 -25.55 9.33 -15.73
CA ILE A 128 -24.28 9.79 -15.15
C ILE A 128 -24.05 11.21 -15.62
N ASP A 129 -24.22 12.16 -14.70
CA ASP A 129 -24.20 13.58 -14.99
C ASP A 129 -22.77 14.13 -14.99
N PHE A 130 -22.03 13.83 -16.05
CA PHE A 130 -20.66 14.34 -16.19
C PHE A 130 -20.60 15.87 -16.35
N ASP A 131 -21.67 16.54 -16.77
CA ASP A 131 -21.71 18.00 -16.93
C ASP A 131 -21.59 18.71 -15.58
N ASN A 132 -22.10 18.09 -14.51
CA ASN A 132 -21.95 18.53 -13.13
C ASN A 132 -20.78 17.86 -12.38
N ILE A 133 -19.96 17.02 -13.04
CA ILE A 133 -18.74 16.47 -12.41
C ILE A 133 -17.55 17.38 -12.73
N LEU A 134 -17.08 18.08 -11.71
CA LEU A 134 -15.97 19.03 -11.80
C LEU A 134 -14.60 18.34 -11.78
N ASP A 135 -13.58 18.98 -12.34
CA ASP A 135 -12.18 18.52 -12.19
C ASP A 135 -11.69 18.73 -10.75
N ILE A 136 -12.09 19.81 -10.07
CA ILE A 136 -11.63 20.15 -8.72
C ILE A 136 -12.83 20.52 -7.86
N TYR A 137 -12.91 19.95 -6.66
CA TYR A 137 -13.95 20.23 -5.67
C TYR A 137 -13.35 21.01 -4.49
N THR A 138 -13.26 22.33 -4.61
CA THR A 138 -12.86 23.20 -3.50
C THR A 138 -14.05 23.39 -2.55
N PRO A 139 -13.91 23.15 -1.23
CA PRO A 139 -14.99 23.37 -0.28
C PRO A 139 -15.58 24.78 -0.38
N GLY A 140 -16.89 24.88 -0.62
CA GLY A 140 -17.60 26.14 -0.78
C GLY A 140 -17.62 26.72 -2.20
N GLU A 141 -16.96 26.08 -3.17
CA GLU A 141 -16.92 26.52 -4.58
C GLU A 141 -17.70 25.58 -5.53
N TYR A 142 -18.42 24.60 -4.99
CA TYR A 142 -19.30 23.70 -5.74
C TYR A 142 -20.74 23.79 -5.23
N SER A 143 -21.69 23.56 -6.13
CA SER A 143 -23.12 23.47 -5.88
C SER A 143 -23.52 22.08 -5.36
N ASP A 144 -24.73 21.97 -4.81
CA ASP A 144 -25.26 20.68 -4.36
C ASP A 144 -25.48 19.69 -5.52
N ASP A 145 -25.82 20.19 -6.72
CA ASP A 145 -25.96 19.35 -7.91
C ASP A 145 -24.60 18.77 -8.35
N GLU A 146 -23.54 19.59 -8.35
CA GLU A 146 -22.17 19.14 -8.66
C GLU A 146 -21.64 18.12 -7.62
N ALA A 147 -21.94 18.36 -6.34
CA ALA A 147 -21.59 17.44 -5.28
C ALA A 147 -22.35 16.11 -5.39
N GLN A 148 -23.65 16.15 -5.70
CA GLN A 148 -24.47 14.96 -5.84
C GLN A 148 -24.08 14.14 -7.07
N ALA A 149 -23.71 14.79 -8.18
CA ALA A 149 -23.28 14.14 -9.41
C ALA A 149 -22.03 13.26 -9.19
N VAL A 150 -20.97 13.81 -8.58
CA VAL A 150 -19.76 13.03 -8.29
C VAL A 150 -19.97 11.96 -7.22
N ALA A 151 -20.82 12.25 -6.22
CA ALA A 151 -21.16 11.27 -5.20
C ALA A 151 -21.92 10.07 -5.78
N ASN A 152 -22.83 10.31 -6.73
CA ASN A 152 -23.57 9.27 -7.42
C ASN A 152 -22.63 8.37 -8.23
N LEU A 153 -21.75 8.94 -9.05
CA LEU A 153 -20.77 8.16 -9.80
C LEU A 153 -19.87 7.33 -8.88
N SER A 154 -19.35 7.95 -7.82
CA SER A 154 -18.53 7.29 -6.80
C SER A 154 -19.27 6.11 -6.15
N TYR A 155 -20.54 6.31 -5.79
CA TYR A 155 -21.38 5.26 -5.22
C TYR A 155 -21.65 4.14 -6.23
N TYR A 156 -21.98 4.44 -7.50
CA TYR A 156 -22.24 3.42 -8.52
C TYR A 156 -21.02 2.53 -8.75
N LEU A 157 -19.82 3.12 -8.75
CA LEU A 157 -18.56 2.38 -8.84
C LEU A 157 -18.27 1.55 -7.59
N GLY A 158 -18.64 2.06 -6.41
CA GLY A 158 -18.62 1.29 -5.16
C GLY A 158 -19.57 0.08 -5.20
N VAL A 159 -20.78 0.23 -5.73
CA VAL A 159 -21.71 -0.90 -5.94
C VAL A 159 -21.11 -1.89 -6.94
N ALA A 160 -20.54 -1.40 -8.04
CA ALA A 160 -19.95 -2.21 -9.10
C ALA A 160 -18.81 -3.11 -8.59
N CYS A 161 -17.88 -2.57 -7.80
CA CYS A 161 -16.81 -3.37 -7.20
C CYS A 161 -17.22 -4.12 -5.93
N ARG A 162 -18.51 -4.06 -5.54
CA ARG A 162 -19.05 -4.66 -4.32
C ARG A 162 -18.25 -4.25 -3.08
N MET A 163 -18.15 -2.94 -2.91
CA MET A 163 -17.36 -2.28 -1.87
C MET A 163 -17.77 -2.76 -0.48
N ASN A 164 -16.77 -3.05 0.37
CA ASN A 164 -16.96 -3.15 1.80
C ASN A 164 -16.77 -1.75 2.39
N TRP A 165 -17.87 -1.03 2.59
CA TRP A 165 -17.85 0.36 3.03
C TRP A 165 -17.64 0.46 4.55
N ALA A 166 -16.76 1.35 4.99
CA ALA A 166 -16.68 1.77 6.39
C ALA A 166 -16.29 3.24 6.54
N VAL A 167 -16.48 3.77 7.75
CA VAL A 167 -16.21 5.18 8.09
C VAL A 167 -14.72 5.51 8.02
N GLY A 168 -13.85 4.57 8.42
CA GLY A 168 -12.39 4.79 8.46
C GLY A 168 -11.65 4.35 7.20
N SER A 169 -12.17 3.34 6.48
CA SER A 169 -11.57 2.82 5.24
C SER A 169 -12.57 1.91 4.54
N SER A 170 -12.70 2.06 3.22
CA SER A 170 -13.56 1.21 2.40
C SER A 170 -12.70 0.41 1.41
N GLY A 171 -12.93 -0.91 1.33
CA GLY A 171 -12.07 -1.82 0.59
C GLY A 171 -12.80 -2.66 -0.47
N ALA A 172 -12.16 -2.83 -1.63
CA ALA A 172 -12.59 -3.72 -2.71
C ALA A 172 -11.36 -4.25 -3.47
N GLN A 173 -11.57 -5.21 -4.37
CA GLN A 173 -10.53 -5.68 -5.30
C GLN A 173 -10.73 -5.04 -6.67
N VAL A 174 -9.66 -4.53 -7.29
CA VAL A 174 -9.72 -3.88 -8.62
C VAL A 174 -10.32 -4.80 -9.67
N GLY A 175 -9.98 -6.11 -9.64
CA GLY A 175 -10.52 -7.10 -10.55
C GLY A 175 -12.06 -7.21 -10.56
N ARG A 176 -12.76 -6.78 -9.48
CA ARG A 176 -14.24 -6.77 -9.45
C ARG A 176 -14.86 -5.73 -10.38
N LEU A 177 -14.11 -4.72 -10.81
CA LEU A 177 -14.58 -3.73 -11.78
C LEU A 177 -14.65 -4.27 -13.22
N VAL A 178 -13.96 -5.38 -13.53
CA VAL A 178 -13.83 -5.86 -14.92
C VAL A 178 -15.19 -6.13 -15.58
N GLU A 179 -16.04 -6.90 -14.91
CA GLU A 179 -17.35 -7.29 -15.45
C GLU A 179 -18.33 -6.11 -15.51
N PRO A 180 -18.52 -5.32 -14.44
CA PRO A 180 -19.42 -4.17 -14.47
C PRO A 180 -18.98 -3.09 -15.46
N LEU A 181 -17.68 -2.80 -15.58
CA LEU A 181 -17.20 -1.79 -16.53
C LEU A 181 -17.52 -2.18 -17.97
N ARG A 182 -17.37 -3.47 -18.33
CA ARG A 182 -17.73 -3.97 -19.66
C ARG A 182 -19.23 -3.96 -19.89
N ARG A 183 -20.01 -4.52 -18.96
CA ARG A 183 -21.45 -4.77 -19.16
C ARG A 183 -22.31 -3.55 -18.84
N ALA A 184 -22.18 -3.00 -17.64
CA ALA A 184 -23.05 -1.93 -17.13
C ALA A 184 -22.58 -0.54 -17.57
N PHE A 185 -21.27 -0.28 -17.54
CA PHE A 185 -20.70 0.98 -18.03
C PHE A 185 -20.35 0.96 -19.53
N GLY A 186 -20.44 -0.21 -20.20
CA GLY A 186 -20.32 -0.30 -21.66
C GLY A 186 -18.91 -0.01 -22.21
N TYR A 187 -17.84 -0.20 -21.44
CA TYR A 187 -16.47 -0.01 -21.91
C TYR A 187 -16.04 -1.14 -22.86
N GLY A 188 -15.67 -0.77 -24.10
CA GLY A 188 -15.24 -1.70 -25.15
C GLY A 188 -13.87 -2.33 -24.91
N TYR A 189 -13.04 -1.69 -24.11
CA TYR A 189 -11.76 -2.21 -23.65
C TYR A 189 -11.69 -2.14 -22.13
N VAL A 190 -11.52 -3.31 -21.51
CA VAL A 190 -11.25 -3.46 -20.07
C VAL A 190 -10.31 -4.66 -19.92
N ARG A 191 -9.15 -4.53 -19.29
CA ARG A 191 -8.18 -5.63 -19.08
C ARG A 191 -7.57 -5.53 -17.69
N TYR A 192 -7.76 -6.58 -16.90
CA TYR A 192 -7.11 -6.73 -15.60
C TYR A 192 -5.85 -7.58 -15.77
N LEU A 193 -4.76 -7.09 -15.22
CA LEU A 193 -3.42 -7.61 -15.40
C LEU A 193 -2.70 -7.56 -14.05
N ARG A 194 -1.80 -8.51 -13.81
CA ARG A 194 -1.01 -8.60 -12.58
C ARG A 194 0.45 -8.65 -12.97
N SER A 195 1.31 -7.92 -12.27
CA SER A 195 2.73 -7.78 -12.67
C SER A 195 3.42 -9.12 -12.80
N TYR A 196 3.15 -10.04 -11.87
CA TYR A 196 3.69 -11.39 -11.82
C TYR A 196 3.17 -12.37 -12.89
N ASP A 197 2.25 -11.94 -13.76
CA ASP A 197 1.90 -12.69 -14.97
C ASP A 197 2.84 -12.36 -16.16
N TYR A 198 3.79 -11.43 -16.00
CA TYR A 198 4.65 -10.90 -17.06
C TYR A 198 6.12 -10.78 -16.63
N THR A 199 7.04 -10.77 -17.59
CA THR A 199 8.42 -10.35 -17.30
C THR A 199 8.46 -8.86 -16.92
N PRO A 200 9.45 -8.40 -16.12
CA PRO A 200 9.54 -7.00 -15.73
C PRO A 200 9.54 -6.01 -16.90
N GLN A 201 10.25 -6.32 -17.97
CA GLN A 201 10.33 -5.48 -19.16
C GLN A 201 8.99 -5.43 -19.88
N ARG A 202 8.28 -6.57 -19.98
CA ARG A 202 6.97 -6.62 -20.64
C ARG A 202 5.92 -5.87 -19.84
N TRP A 203 5.90 -6.01 -18.53
CA TRP A 203 5.00 -5.26 -17.66
C TRP A 203 5.13 -3.75 -17.86
N LEU A 204 6.37 -3.24 -17.82
CA LEU A 204 6.64 -1.81 -18.07
C LEU A 204 6.24 -1.39 -19.49
N ALA A 205 6.49 -2.22 -20.49
CA ALA A 205 6.09 -1.94 -21.87
C ALA A 205 4.56 -1.82 -22.01
N LEU A 206 3.79 -2.69 -21.34
CA LEU A 206 2.33 -2.62 -21.33
C LEU A 206 1.84 -1.29 -20.74
N LEU A 207 2.38 -0.87 -19.60
CA LEU A 207 2.03 0.41 -18.97
C LEU A 207 2.40 1.60 -19.85
N LEU A 208 3.62 1.62 -20.40
CA LEU A 208 4.08 2.71 -21.27
C LEU A 208 3.24 2.84 -22.54
N ARG A 209 2.78 1.72 -23.12
CA ARG A 209 1.91 1.74 -24.32
C ARG A 209 0.53 2.31 -24.03
N GLU A 210 -0.05 2.03 -22.85
CA GLU A 210 -1.32 2.65 -22.45
C GLU A 210 -1.16 4.15 -22.29
N LEU A 211 -0.15 4.58 -21.54
CA LEU A 211 0.13 5.99 -21.29
C LEU A 211 0.49 6.76 -22.56
N ALA A 212 1.32 6.18 -23.43
CA ALA A 212 1.70 6.79 -24.71
C ALA A 212 0.50 6.93 -25.67
N ALA A 213 -0.53 6.12 -25.48
CA ALA A 213 -1.78 6.20 -26.22
C ALA A 213 -2.85 7.04 -25.51
N GLY A 214 -2.49 7.81 -24.48
CA GLY A 214 -3.38 8.70 -23.76
C GLY A 214 -4.43 7.98 -22.91
N ARG A 215 -4.14 6.76 -22.45
CA ARG A 215 -5.06 5.98 -21.60
C ARG A 215 -4.51 5.90 -20.17
N PRO A 216 -5.16 6.54 -19.18
CA PRO A 216 -4.76 6.41 -17.78
C PRO A 216 -5.06 5.00 -17.28
N VAL A 217 -4.24 4.54 -16.33
CA VAL A 217 -4.28 3.18 -15.80
C VAL A 217 -4.78 3.22 -14.36
N ILE A 218 -5.88 2.52 -14.07
CA ILE A 218 -6.23 2.22 -12.68
C ILE A 218 -5.21 1.19 -12.20
N TYR A 219 -4.51 1.49 -11.12
CA TYR A 219 -3.41 0.70 -10.61
C TYR A 219 -3.62 0.39 -9.13
N ALA A 220 -3.12 -0.76 -8.69
CA ALA A 220 -3.09 -1.09 -7.27
C ALA A 220 -1.77 -1.76 -6.90
N GLY A 221 -1.43 -1.63 -5.64
CA GLY A 221 -0.29 -2.30 -5.03
C GLY A 221 -0.56 -2.54 -3.55
N TYR A 222 0.29 -3.36 -2.96
CA TYR A 222 0.16 -3.82 -1.58
C TYR A 222 1.44 -3.54 -0.83
N SER A 223 1.33 -3.30 0.48
CA SER A 223 2.47 -3.29 1.39
C SER A 223 2.85 -4.71 1.80
N THR A 224 4.02 -4.85 2.41
CA THR A 224 4.50 -6.10 3.03
C THR A 224 3.53 -6.70 4.06
N GLN A 225 2.60 -5.91 4.64
CA GLN A 225 1.59 -6.38 5.60
C GLN A 225 0.24 -6.68 4.94
N GLY A 226 0.17 -6.69 3.60
CA GLY A 226 -1.05 -6.98 2.84
C GLY A 226 -2.03 -5.80 2.78
N SER A 227 -1.66 -4.62 3.26
CA SER A 227 -2.49 -3.41 3.10
C SER A 227 -2.42 -2.95 1.65
N GLY A 228 -3.56 -2.99 0.95
CA GLY A 228 -3.67 -2.58 -0.45
C GLY A 228 -4.18 -1.17 -0.61
N HIS A 229 -3.79 -0.50 -1.69
CA HIS A 229 -4.38 0.76 -2.13
C HIS A 229 -4.48 0.80 -3.66
N ALA A 230 -5.52 1.48 -4.15
CA ALA A 230 -5.75 1.68 -5.58
C ALA A 230 -5.71 3.17 -5.92
N PHE A 231 -5.10 3.50 -7.05
CA PHE A 231 -4.78 4.84 -7.49
C PHE A 231 -4.74 4.87 -9.03
N VAL A 232 -4.45 6.03 -9.61
CA VAL A 232 -4.30 6.16 -11.07
C VAL A 232 -2.84 6.46 -11.41
N ILE A 233 -2.31 5.76 -12.41
CA ILE A 233 -1.07 6.13 -13.08
C ILE A 233 -1.45 6.72 -14.44
N ASP A 234 -0.97 7.93 -14.73
CA ASP A 234 -1.43 8.69 -15.89
C ASP A 234 -0.32 9.49 -16.59
N GLY A 235 0.94 9.29 -16.25
CA GLY A 235 2.07 9.98 -16.90
C GLY A 235 3.42 9.39 -16.55
N VAL A 236 4.48 9.84 -17.22
CA VAL A 236 5.88 9.44 -16.97
C VAL A 236 6.83 10.61 -17.20
N ASP A 237 7.70 10.93 -16.24
CA ASP A 237 8.66 12.03 -16.41
C ASP A 237 9.89 11.64 -17.25
N ARG A 238 10.81 12.61 -17.44
CA ARG A 238 12.08 12.40 -18.17
C ARG A 238 13.00 11.41 -17.46
N MET A 239 12.85 11.26 -16.15
CA MET A 239 13.61 10.32 -15.36
C MET A 239 13.01 8.91 -15.44
N GLY A 240 11.83 8.70 -16.04
CA GLY A 240 11.19 7.39 -16.09
C GLY A 240 10.39 7.05 -14.83
N ARG A 241 10.06 8.05 -14.01
CA ARG A 241 9.15 7.90 -12.87
C ARG A 241 7.71 8.07 -13.33
N PHE A 242 6.78 7.31 -12.79
CA PHE A 242 5.37 7.37 -13.13
C PHE A 242 4.66 8.46 -12.33
N HIS A 243 3.80 9.25 -12.98
CA HIS A 243 2.89 10.15 -12.29
C HIS A 243 1.78 9.32 -11.65
N VAL A 244 1.57 9.52 -10.36
CA VAL A 244 0.57 8.82 -9.54
C VAL A 244 -0.39 9.84 -8.96
N SER A 245 -1.69 9.61 -9.17
CA SER A 245 -2.76 10.28 -8.45
C SER A 245 -3.40 9.31 -7.45
N TRP A 246 -3.20 9.59 -6.16
CA TRP A 246 -3.52 8.67 -5.08
C TRP A 246 -4.99 8.66 -4.67
N GLY A 247 -5.76 9.67 -5.09
CA GLY A 247 -7.15 9.84 -4.65
C GLY A 247 -7.26 10.36 -3.20
N PHE A 248 -6.27 11.11 -2.72
CA PHE A 248 -6.24 11.73 -1.39
C PHE A 248 -6.35 13.27 -1.44
N GLY A 249 -7.16 13.79 -2.35
CA GLY A 249 -7.37 15.23 -2.52
C GLY A 249 -6.16 15.95 -3.12
N GLY A 250 -5.33 15.24 -3.87
CA GLY A 250 -4.09 15.77 -4.46
C GLY A 250 -2.91 15.78 -3.49
N ASN A 251 -3.10 15.28 -2.26
CA ASN A 251 -2.01 15.05 -1.33
C ASN A 251 -1.13 13.90 -1.86
N TRP A 252 0.18 14.17 -1.87
CA TRP A 252 1.22 13.23 -2.31
C TRP A 252 1.18 12.83 -3.79
N ASP A 253 0.28 13.38 -4.59
CA ASP A 253 0.29 13.19 -6.04
C ASP A 253 1.63 13.69 -6.61
N GLY A 254 2.20 12.93 -7.55
CA GLY A 254 3.54 13.23 -8.05
C GLY A 254 4.20 12.07 -8.77
N TYR A 255 5.51 12.18 -8.98
CA TYR A 255 6.29 11.21 -9.74
C TYR A 255 7.05 10.25 -8.84
N PHE A 256 6.79 8.94 -9.00
CA PHE A 256 7.34 7.85 -8.21
C PHE A 256 8.04 6.81 -9.08
N ASP A 257 9.11 6.21 -8.58
CA ASP A 257 9.61 4.95 -9.16
C ASP A 257 8.57 3.85 -8.88
N LEU A 258 8.30 2.97 -9.85
CA LEU A 258 7.21 2.01 -9.73
C LEU A 258 7.47 0.93 -8.66
N ALA A 259 8.73 0.66 -8.30
CA ALA A 259 9.04 -0.19 -7.14
C ALA A 259 8.89 0.53 -5.79
N ILE A 260 8.81 1.86 -5.78
CA ILE A 260 8.83 2.67 -4.56
C ILE A 260 7.59 3.56 -4.55
N LEU A 261 6.45 2.91 -4.35
CA LEU A 261 5.13 3.53 -4.29
C LEU A 261 4.76 3.84 -2.84
N ASN A 262 5.41 4.85 -2.24
CA ASN A 262 5.19 5.23 -0.85
C ASN A 262 4.70 6.68 -0.78
N THR A 263 3.42 6.87 -0.42
CA THR A 263 2.79 8.19 -0.32
C THR A 263 3.43 9.08 0.74
N TRP A 264 3.97 8.50 1.80
CA TRP A 264 4.43 9.27 2.95
C TRP A 264 5.94 9.54 2.95
N GLU A 265 6.71 8.90 2.07
CA GLU A 265 8.13 9.19 1.88
C GLU A 265 8.36 10.15 0.72
N SER A 266 9.44 10.94 0.81
CA SER A 266 9.89 11.73 -0.34
C SER A 266 10.34 10.79 -1.46
N PRO A 267 9.75 10.84 -2.66
CA PRO A 267 10.16 9.96 -3.77
C PRO A 267 11.58 10.27 -4.28
N LEU A 268 12.21 11.35 -3.82
CA LEU A 268 13.61 11.66 -4.13
C LEU A 268 14.60 11.01 -3.17
N GLU A 269 14.13 10.55 -2.01
CA GLU A 269 14.98 10.08 -0.91
C GLU A 269 14.38 8.82 -0.28
N PRO A 270 14.16 7.75 -1.07
CA PRO A 270 13.57 6.55 -0.53
C PRO A 270 14.53 5.86 0.44
N THR A 271 14.00 5.43 1.58
CA THR A 271 14.77 4.62 2.54
C THR A 271 14.59 3.14 2.24
N ALA A 272 15.55 2.32 2.66
CA ALA A 272 15.46 0.86 2.56
C ALA A 272 14.14 0.30 3.13
N THR A 273 13.75 0.76 4.33
CA THR A 273 12.47 0.39 4.94
C THR A 273 11.28 0.96 4.17
N GLY A 274 11.36 2.20 3.71
CA GLY A 274 10.30 2.85 2.94
C GLY A 274 10.00 2.16 1.61
N CYS A 275 10.99 1.56 0.97
CA CYS A 275 10.82 0.69 -0.20
C CYS A 275 10.00 -0.57 0.13
N ILE A 276 10.18 -1.14 1.32
CA ILE A 276 9.46 -2.35 1.77
C ILE A 276 8.02 -2.02 2.19
N GLU A 277 7.84 -0.91 2.91
CA GLU A 277 6.53 -0.48 3.43
C GLU A 277 5.63 0.14 2.37
N GLY A 278 6.21 0.57 1.24
CA GLY A 278 5.46 1.09 0.10
C GLY A 278 4.55 0.05 -0.55
N LEU A 279 3.69 0.52 -1.45
CA LEU A 279 2.73 -0.25 -2.24
C LEU A 279 3.40 -0.90 -3.46
N GLY A 280 4.64 -1.33 -3.30
CA GLY A 280 5.47 -1.89 -4.37
C GLY A 280 5.14 -3.35 -4.71
N HIS A 281 4.36 -4.04 -3.87
CA HIS A 281 4.15 -5.49 -3.96
C HIS A 281 2.84 -5.86 -4.66
N MET A 282 2.78 -7.06 -5.26
CA MET A 282 1.58 -7.64 -5.90
C MET A 282 0.83 -6.66 -6.80
N GLN A 283 1.56 -5.97 -7.66
CA GLN A 283 1.01 -4.87 -8.44
C GLN A 283 -0.03 -5.34 -9.46
N GLU A 284 -1.11 -4.58 -9.57
CA GLU A 284 -2.23 -4.84 -10.45
C GLU A 284 -2.52 -3.62 -11.33
N ALA A 285 -2.94 -3.86 -12.57
CA ALA A 285 -3.38 -2.82 -13.47
C ALA A 285 -4.72 -3.19 -14.09
N LEU A 286 -5.60 -2.20 -14.23
CA LEU A 286 -6.84 -2.27 -14.97
C LEU A 286 -6.78 -1.23 -16.09
N PHE A 287 -6.55 -1.71 -17.30
CA PHE A 287 -6.61 -0.89 -18.51
C PHE A 287 -8.06 -0.77 -18.94
N LEU A 288 -8.48 0.44 -19.32
CA LEU A 288 -9.82 0.67 -19.82
C LEU A 288 -9.87 1.79 -20.86
N HIS A 289 -10.82 1.66 -21.80
CA HIS A 289 -11.15 2.68 -22.78
C HIS A 289 -12.60 2.50 -23.26
N PRO A 290 -13.36 3.58 -23.53
CA PRO A 290 -14.73 3.48 -24.03
C PRO A 290 -14.82 2.65 -25.32
N ASP A 291 -13.93 2.90 -26.27
CA ASP A 291 -13.85 2.14 -27.52
C ASP A 291 -13.08 0.82 -27.36
N SER A 292 -13.32 -0.10 -28.30
CA SER A 292 -12.51 -1.30 -28.43
C SER A 292 -11.08 -0.95 -28.84
N VAL A 293 -10.10 -1.54 -28.14
CA VAL A 293 -8.67 -1.40 -28.44
C VAL A 293 -8.12 -2.74 -28.90
N ALA A 294 -7.42 -2.74 -30.03
CA ALA A 294 -6.66 -3.90 -30.47
C ALA A 294 -5.55 -4.16 -29.44
N TYR A 295 -5.62 -5.32 -28.79
CA TYR A 295 -4.70 -5.68 -27.72
C TYR A 295 -4.18 -7.08 -27.95
N VAL A 296 -2.86 -7.22 -27.93
CA VAL A 296 -2.20 -8.50 -28.12
C VAL A 296 -1.60 -8.95 -26.79
N ILE A 297 -2.14 -10.06 -26.27
CA ILE A 297 -1.54 -10.78 -25.14
C ILE A 297 -0.55 -11.75 -25.74
N ASP A 298 0.69 -11.30 -25.84
CA ASP A 298 1.82 -12.18 -26.08
C ASP A 298 2.53 -12.36 -24.74
N ASP A 299 2.73 -13.62 -24.34
CA ASP A 299 3.61 -14.04 -23.25
C ASP A 299 3.10 -13.80 -21.82
N THR A 300 2.15 -14.64 -21.38
CA THR A 300 1.86 -14.78 -19.94
C THR A 300 2.76 -15.85 -19.34
N LEU A 301 3.35 -15.54 -18.19
CA LEU A 301 4.20 -16.43 -17.39
C LEU A 301 3.44 -17.63 -16.77
N SER A 302 2.31 -18.05 -17.36
CA SER A 302 1.29 -18.93 -16.76
C SER A 302 1.65 -20.42 -16.70
N THR A 303 2.92 -20.80 -16.54
CA THR A 303 3.34 -22.21 -16.44
C THR A 303 4.34 -22.48 -15.30
N GLY A 304 3.85 -23.07 -14.21
CA GLY A 304 4.51 -24.01 -13.26
C GLY A 304 5.82 -23.64 -12.54
N HIS A 305 5.89 -23.96 -11.23
CA HIS A 305 7.05 -24.00 -10.32
C HIS A 305 8.34 -23.29 -10.79
N ARG A 306 8.27 -21.98 -11.04
CA ARG A 306 9.40 -21.22 -11.59
C ARG A 306 10.38 -20.73 -10.53
N VAL A 307 9.90 -20.69 -9.30
CA VAL A 307 10.66 -20.27 -8.14
C VAL A 307 10.70 -21.44 -7.17
N ALA A 308 11.90 -21.94 -6.90
CA ALA A 308 12.12 -22.89 -5.82
C ALA A 308 12.39 -22.11 -4.54
N ILE A 309 11.71 -22.48 -3.45
CA ILE A 309 12.00 -21.96 -2.12
C ILE A 309 13.00 -22.89 -1.46
N ASP A 310 14.18 -22.38 -1.12
CA ASP A 310 15.21 -23.15 -0.46
C ASP A 310 15.12 -23.03 1.06
N ASN A 311 14.84 -21.83 1.57
CA ASN A 311 14.75 -21.58 3.00
C ASN A 311 13.87 -20.37 3.34
N VAL A 312 13.20 -20.45 4.49
CA VAL A 312 12.62 -19.29 5.17
C VAL A 312 13.26 -19.20 6.56
N SER A 313 13.88 -18.08 6.86
CA SER A 313 14.50 -17.82 8.17
C SER A 313 14.08 -16.49 8.74
N PHE A 314 13.90 -16.44 10.06
CA PHE A 314 13.62 -15.23 10.79
C PHE A 314 14.90 -14.70 11.44
N ASN A 315 15.07 -13.38 11.51
CA ASN A 315 16.24 -12.76 12.14
C ASN A 315 16.33 -13.03 13.66
N ARG A 316 15.26 -13.54 14.27
CA ARG A 316 15.19 -14.03 15.66
C ARG A 316 14.01 -15.00 15.83
N ASN A 317 13.87 -15.61 17.00
CA ASN A 317 12.70 -16.45 17.29
C ASN A 317 11.40 -15.63 17.21
N PRO A 318 10.36 -16.10 16.50
CA PRO A 318 9.06 -15.44 16.43
C PRO A 318 8.38 -15.24 17.78
N ASP A 319 7.75 -14.08 17.95
CA ASP A 319 6.86 -13.76 19.05
C ASP A 319 5.67 -12.91 18.58
N THR A 320 4.61 -12.87 19.38
CA THR A 320 3.37 -12.15 19.02
C THR A 320 3.53 -10.64 19.09
N ASN A 321 2.84 -9.91 18.22
CA ASN A 321 2.68 -8.45 18.26
C ASN A 321 4.00 -7.66 18.16
N ILE A 322 5.02 -8.27 17.55
CA ILE A 322 6.32 -7.66 17.32
C ILE A 322 6.72 -7.92 15.86
N GLY A 323 7.07 -6.85 15.16
CA GLY A 323 7.56 -6.90 13.79
C GLY A 323 8.98 -7.44 13.72
N MET A 324 9.21 -8.42 12.85
CA MET A 324 10.50 -9.04 12.60
C MET A 324 10.76 -9.13 11.09
N LEU A 325 11.99 -9.45 10.72
CA LEU A 325 12.34 -9.68 9.32
C LEU A 325 12.37 -11.18 9.05
N ALA A 326 11.72 -11.58 7.97
CA ALA A 326 11.86 -12.89 7.37
C ALA A 326 12.69 -12.76 6.09
N GLU A 327 13.71 -13.60 5.97
CA GLU A 327 14.46 -13.81 4.74
C GLU A 327 13.92 -15.07 4.05
N VAL A 328 13.52 -14.92 2.79
CA VAL A 328 13.05 -16.00 1.93
C VAL A 328 14.09 -16.22 0.84
N LYS A 329 14.86 -17.30 0.96
CA LYS A 329 15.87 -17.67 -0.03
C LYS A 329 15.20 -18.46 -1.13
N VAL A 330 15.34 -17.97 -2.35
CA VAL A 330 14.69 -18.52 -3.53
C VAL A 330 15.67 -18.70 -4.67
N ARG A 331 15.36 -19.63 -5.57
CA ARG A 331 16.06 -19.81 -6.85
C ARG A 331 15.06 -19.71 -7.97
N ASN A 332 15.32 -18.82 -8.92
CA ASN A 332 14.58 -18.82 -10.17
C ASN A 332 15.09 -20.00 -11.01
N VAL A 333 14.26 -21.02 -11.19
CA VAL A 333 14.58 -22.22 -11.98
C VAL A 333 14.14 -22.10 -13.45
N SER A 334 13.73 -20.91 -13.87
CA SER A 334 13.33 -20.61 -15.25
C SER A 334 14.38 -19.80 -16.00
N ASP A 335 14.20 -19.70 -17.31
CA ASP A 335 15.06 -18.94 -18.22
C ASP A 335 14.71 -17.44 -18.32
N VAL A 336 13.76 -16.94 -17.51
CA VAL A 336 13.28 -15.56 -17.60
C VAL A 336 13.24 -14.87 -16.24
N ASP A 337 13.53 -13.57 -16.23
CA ASP A 337 13.32 -12.71 -15.06
C ASP A 337 11.81 -12.58 -14.78
N MET A 338 11.44 -12.60 -13.50
CA MET A 338 10.03 -12.47 -13.09
C MET A 338 9.88 -11.81 -11.73
N PHE A 339 8.64 -11.39 -11.45
CA PHE A 339 8.21 -11.07 -10.09
C PHE A 339 7.85 -12.34 -9.34
N ALA A 340 8.25 -12.41 -8.09
CA ALA A 340 7.95 -13.53 -7.22
C ALA A 340 7.33 -13.01 -5.91
N PRO A 341 6.02 -12.67 -5.91
CA PRO A 341 5.31 -12.42 -4.67
C PRO A 341 5.16 -13.74 -3.88
N ILE A 342 5.58 -13.71 -2.63
CA ILE A 342 5.58 -14.84 -1.70
C ILE A 342 4.90 -14.41 -0.41
N GLU A 343 3.69 -14.90 -0.21
CA GLU A 343 2.92 -14.68 1.01
C GLU A 343 3.31 -15.71 2.07
N LEU A 344 3.60 -15.23 3.27
CA LEU A 344 3.90 -16.02 4.44
C LEU A 344 2.70 -16.00 5.38
N PHE A 345 2.32 -17.17 5.89
CA PHE A 345 1.24 -17.30 6.87
C PHE A 345 1.52 -18.47 7.83
N THR A 346 0.82 -18.50 8.96
CA THR A 346 0.91 -19.61 9.90
C THR A 346 -0.46 -20.09 10.33
N TYR A 347 -0.55 -21.35 10.71
CA TYR A 347 -1.78 -21.96 11.21
C TYR A 347 -1.45 -23.10 12.16
N THR A 348 -2.42 -23.51 12.97
CA THR A 348 -2.33 -24.68 13.85
C THR A 348 -2.70 -25.95 13.08
N ARG A 349 -2.25 -27.12 13.57
CA ARG A 349 -2.63 -28.42 12.98
C ARG A 349 -4.14 -28.70 13.01
N LEU A 350 -4.88 -28.04 13.89
CA LEU A 350 -6.32 -28.22 14.05
C LEU A 350 -7.13 -27.25 13.18
N ASP A 351 -6.49 -26.24 12.59
CA ASP A 351 -7.15 -25.24 11.78
C ASP A 351 -7.63 -25.90 10.49
N SER A 352 -8.93 -25.80 10.22
CA SER A 352 -9.49 -26.32 8.99
C SER A 352 -9.22 -25.32 7.86
N LEU A 353 -8.47 -25.74 6.84
CA LEU A 353 -8.08 -24.95 5.64
C LEU A 353 -9.26 -24.38 4.82
N GLY A 354 -10.51 -24.61 5.24
CA GLY A 354 -11.71 -24.02 4.67
C GLY A 354 -12.17 -22.73 5.36
N ASN A 355 -11.55 -22.34 6.49
CA ASN A 355 -11.93 -21.16 7.25
C ASN A 355 -10.76 -20.16 7.35
N PRO A 356 -10.81 -19.01 6.65
CA PRO A 356 -9.77 -17.99 6.69
C PRO A 356 -9.52 -17.40 8.09
N ALA A 357 -10.49 -17.50 9.01
CA ALA A 357 -10.39 -16.97 10.37
C ALA A 357 -9.32 -17.66 11.23
N ASP A 358 -8.86 -18.85 10.82
CA ASP A 358 -7.90 -19.64 11.58
C ASP A 358 -6.46 -19.52 11.01
N VAL A 359 -6.25 -18.73 9.95
CA VAL A 359 -4.94 -18.48 9.33
C VAL A 359 -4.39 -17.13 9.80
N ASP A 360 -3.16 -17.13 10.33
CA ASP A 360 -2.44 -15.93 10.77
C ASP A 360 -1.50 -15.49 9.65
N TYR A 361 -1.90 -14.46 8.90
CA TYR A 361 -1.07 -13.88 7.85
C TYR A 361 0.15 -13.18 8.44
N LEU A 362 1.35 -13.56 8.00
CA LEU A 362 2.59 -13.01 8.54
C LEU A 362 3.08 -11.79 7.77
N GLY A 363 3.06 -11.86 6.44
CA GLY A 363 3.54 -10.80 5.56
C GLY A 363 3.87 -11.30 4.15
N LEU A 364 4.29 -10.38 3.29
CA LEU A 364 4.59 -10.57 1.87
C LEU A 364 6.05 -10.21 1.60
N ALA A 365 6.77 -11.14 0.99
CA ALA A 365 8.04 -10.87 0.31
C ALA A 365 7.75 -10.74 -1.19
N ASP A 366 8.28 -9.71 -1.84
CA ASP A 366 8.18 -9.55 -3.29
C ASP A 366 9.49 -8.99 -3.84
N GLY A 367 9.75 -9.23 -5.11
CA GLY A 367 10.94 -8.75 -5.80
C GLY A 367 11.14 -9.42 -7.14
N ILE A 368 12.09 -8.88 -7.91
CA ILE A 368 12.56 -9.55 -9.13
C ILE A 368 13.50 -10.68 -8.75
N VAL A 369 13.18 -11.88 -9.22
CA VAL A 369 14.09 -13.03 -9.21
C VAL A 369 14.64 -13.20 -10.62
N ARG A 370 15.95 -13.01 -10.79
CA ARG A 370 16.59 -13.09 -12.11
C ARG A 370 16.76 -14.54 -12.55
N ALA A 371 16.67 -14.80 -13.84
CA ALA A 371 16.79 -16.15 -14.41
C ALA A 371 18.05 -16.87 -13.88
N HIS A 372 17.88 -18.07 -13.33
CA HIS A 372 18.96 -18.91 -12.77
C HIS A 372 19.80 -18.26 -11.67
N VAL A 373 19.31 -17.19 -11.02
CA VAL A 373 19.98 -16.52 -9.91
C VAL A 373 19.30 -16.87 -8.59
N ASP A 374 20.14 -17.18 -7.59
CA ASP A 374 19.72 -17.32 -6.20
C ASP A 374 19.49 -15.91 -5.62
N THR A 375 18.31 -15.67 -5.07
CA THR A 375 17.90 -14.38 -4.52
C THR A 375 17.43 -14.55 -3.08
N THR A 376 17.73 -13.58 -2.23
CA THR A 376 17.10 -13.45 -0.91
C THR A 376 16.06 -12.34 -0.98
N LEU A 377 14.79 -12.71 -0.84
CA LEU A 377 13.70 -11.76 -0.65
C LEU A 377 13.52 -11.48 0.84
N VAL A 378 13.11 -10.27 1.19
CA VAL A 378 12.89 -9.86 2.58
C VAL A 378 11.43 -9.46 2.75
N ALA A 379 10.79 -9.99 3.78
CA ALA A 379 9.47 -9.57 4.24
C ALA A 379 9.59 -9.00 5.65
N PHE A 380 8.91 -7.88 5.90
CA PHE A 380 8.56 -7.51 7.26
C PHE A 380 7.34 -8.31 7.67
N VAL A 381 7.41 -9.01 8.79
CA VAL A 381 6.39 -9.95 9.23
C VAL A 381 6.00 -9.76 10.68
N SER A 382 4.77 -10.13 11.03
CA SER A 382 4.30 -10.17 12.41
C SER A 382 3.42 -11.38 12.66
N CYS A 383 3.51 -11.97 13.85
CA CYS A 383 2.62 -13.04 14.28
C CYS A 383 1.56 -12.47 15.23
N SER A 384 0.30 -12.86 15.05
CA SER A 384 -0.78 -12.53 15.99
C SER A 384 -1.07 -13.67 16.97
N ALA A 385 -0.70 -14.91 16.62
CA ALA A 385 -1.02 -16.09 17.42
C ALA A 385 0.22 -16.78 18.03
N VAL A 386 0.09 -17.25 19.27
CA VAL A 386 1.15 -17.98 20.02
C VAL A 386 1.16 -19.48 19.70
N GLY A 387 2.23 -20.16 20.15
CA GLY A 387 2.31 -21.62 20.22
C GLY A 387 3.14 -22.26 19.10
N GLU A 388 3.10 -23.59 19.04
CA GLU A 388 3.65 -24.34 17.90
C GLU A 388 2.74 -24.15 16.69
N ARG A 389 3.28 -23.59 15.61
CA ARG A 389 2.53 -23.27 14.39
C ARG A 389 3.22 -23.88 13.17
N LEU A 390 2.41 -24.27 12.20
CA LEU A 390 2.90 -24.63 10.88
C LEU A 390 3.09 -23.34 10.08
N LEU A 391 4.28 -23.18 9.51
CA LEU A 391 4.59 -22.13 8.55
C LEU A 391 4.11 -22.59 7.17
N GLY A 392 3.24 -21.79 6.57
CA GLY A 392 2.77 -21.95 5.21
C GLY A 392 3.25 -20.81 4.31
N ILE A 393 3.35 -21.13 3.02
CA ILE A 393 3.81 -20.23 1.98
C ILE A 393 2.85 -20.32 0.79
N ASN A 394 2.44 -19.17 0.26
CA ASN A 394 1.64 -19.10 -0.96
C ASN A 394 2.40 -18.28 -2.01
N MET A 395 2.48 -18.83 -3.21
CA MET A 395 3.00 -18.18 -4.40
C MET A 395 1.96 -18.31 -5.51
N THR A 396 2.08 -17.47 -6.52
CA THR A 396 1.14 -17.39 -7.65
C THR A 396 0.99 -18.70 -8.42
N ASP A 397 1.99 -19.58 -8.39
CA ASP A 397 1.98 -20.88 -9.07
C ASP A 397 1.94 -22.10 -8.12
N SER A 398 2.10 -21.89 -6.80
CA SER A 398 2.34 -22.98 -5.83
C SER A 398 1.90 -22.59 -4.42
N MET A 399 1.21 -23.48 -3.71
CA MET A 399 0.87 -23.30 -2.30
C MET A 399 1.48 -24.42 -1.45
N TYR A 400 2.33 -24.05 -0.50
CA TYR A 400 2.95 -24.94 0.48
C TYR A 400 2.29 -24.73 1.82
N LEU A 401 1.44 -25.66 2.24
CA LEU A 401 0.73 -25.51 3.50
C LEU A 401 1.68 -25.79 4.69
N ALA A 402 2.39 -26.92 4.73
CA ALA A 402 3.30 -27.21 5.83
C ALA A 402 4.76 -27.18 5.35
N TYR A 403 5.34 -25.98 5.30
CA TYR A 403 6.74 -25.79 4.93
C TYR A 403 7.68 -26.12 6.09
N ASP A 404 7.41 -25.57 7.28
CA ASP A 404 8.17 -25.85 8.50
C ASP A 404 7.29 -25.70 9.76
N THR A 405 7.84 -26.02 10.92
CA THR A 405 7.22 -25.77 12.23
C THR A 405 7.98 -24.68 12.96
N ILE A 406 7.28 -23.63 13.36
CA ILE A 406 7.83 -22.52 14.15
C ILE A 406 7.17 -22.47 15.53
N THR A 407 7.89 -21.98 16.53
CA THR A 407 7.32 -21.73 17.86
C THR A 407 7.23 -20.24 18.11
N VAL A 408 6.00 -19.72 18.18
CA VAL A 408 5.72 -18.32 18.46
C VAL A 408 5.53 -18.11 19.95
N GLN A 409 6.37 -17.26 20.55
CA GLN A 409 6.27 -16.94 21.96
C GLN A 409 5.30 -15.78 22.22
N LYS A 410 4.69 -15.75 23.40
CA LYS A 410 3.93 -14.56 23.82
C LYS A 410 4.92 -13.44 24.15
N ALA A 411 4.72 -12.29 23.53
CA ALA A 411 5.41 -11.06 23.94
C ALA A 411 4.45 -9.98 24.43
N SER A 412 4.99 -9.09 25.26
CA SER A 412 4.28 -7.89 25.73
C SER A 412 4.76 -6.66 24.99
N GLN A 413 4.01 -5.57 25.11
CA GLN A 413 4.32 -4.30 24.45
C GLN A 413 5.70 -3.78 24.90
N PRO A 414 6.60 -3.47 23.94
CA PRO A 414 7.93 -2.98 24.24
C PRO A 414 7.89 -1.53 24.73
N LYS A 415 8.91 -1.14 25.49
CA LYS A 415 9.07 0.21 26.02
C LYS A 415 10.35 0.82 25.48
N LEU A 416 10.26 1.51 24.35
CA LEU A 416 11.40 2.25 23.79
C LEU A 416 11.47 3.65 24.39
N SER A 417 12.67 4.08 24.75
CA SER A 417 12.98 5.48 25.06
C SER A 417 13.89 6.06 23.99
N PHE A 418 13.65 7.32 23.66
CA PHE A 418 14.36 8.07 22.63
C PHE A 418 15.00 9.30 23.26
N VAL A 419 16.26 9.56 22.92
CA VAL A 419 16.99 10.75 23.35
C VAL A 419 17.65 11.36 22.12
N LEU A 420 17.38 12.64 21.84
CA LEU A 420 18.11 13.39 20.82
C LEU A 420 19.55 13.58 21.27
N ALA A 421 20.49 12.97 20.57
CA ALA A 421 21.92 13.09 20.84
C ALA A 421 22.54 14.28 20.11
N ASP A 422 22.14 14.51 18.85
CA ASP A 422 22.63 15.61 18.02
C ASP A 422 21.62 15.95 16.90
N SER A 423 21.71 17.17 16.35
CA SER A 423 20.95 17.59 15.17
C SER A 423 21.74 18.53 14.27
N VAL A 424 21.73 18.29 12.96
CA VAL A 424 22.34 19.14 11.94
C VAL A 424 21.25 19.71 11.03
N ILE A 425 21.06 21.02 11.06
CA ILE A 425 20.02 21.71 10.29
C ILE A 425 20.68 22.67 9.29
N THR A 426 20.26 22.57 8.03
CA THR A 426 20.65 23.46 6.94
C THR A 426 19.41 24.13 6.35
N ALA A 427 19.60 25.06 5.40
CA ALA A 427 18.48 25.71 4.73
C ALA A 427 17.57 24.74 3.94
N ARG A 428 18.05 23.53 3.63
CA ARG A 428 17.35 22.55 2.77
C ARG A 428 17.31 21.14 3.34
N SER A 429 17.85 20.92 4.53
CA SER A 429 17.86 19.59 5.16
C SER A 429 17.92 19.67 6.67
N ALA A 430 17.43 18.62 7.32
CA ALA A 430 17.55 18.42 8.75
C ALA A 430 17.92 16.96 9.01
N SER A 431 18.93 16.73 9.87
CA SER A 431 19.34 15.40 10.30
C SER A 431 19.32 15.31 11.82
N PHE A 432 18.79 14.22 12.34
CA PHE A 432 18.62 13.98 13.78
C PHE A 432 19.30 12.67 14.14
N THR A 433 20.21 12.71 15.12
CA THR A 433 20.85 11.53 15.67
C THR A 433 20.24 11.22 17.03
N LEU A 434 19.71 10.01 17.17
CA LEU A 434 18.97 9.53 18.32
C LEU A 434 19.72 8.40 19.02
N SER A 435 19.73 8.43 20.34
CA SER A 435 20.03 7.27 21.17
C SER A 435 18.72 6.60 21.56
N ILE A 436 18.56 5.33 21.21
CA ILE A 436 17.33 4.57 21.39
C ILE A 436 17.61 3.39 22.31
N THR A 437 16.78 3.15 23.31
CA THR A 437 16.96 2.06 24.28
C THR A 437 15.66 1.30 24.48
N ASN A 438 15.73 -0.03 24.46
CA ASN A 438 14.65 -0.90 24.90
C ASN A 438 14.70 -1.06 26.42
N GLN A 439 13.77 -0.40 27.11
CA GLN A 439 13.66 -0.44 28.57
C GLN A 439 13.01 -1.73 29.09
N SER A 440 12.54 -2.60 28.19
CA SER A 440 11.96 -3.89 28.57
C SER A 440 13.06 -4.81 29.12
N PRO A 441 12.85 -5.45 30.28
CA PRO A 441 13.79 -6.45 30.82
C PRO A 441 13.57 -7.84 30.22
N THR A 442 12.49 -8.08 29.49
CA THR A 442 12.07 -9.43 29.10
C THR A 442 11.71 -9.61 27.62
N TYR A 443 11.39 -8.54 26.89
CA TYR A 443 10.88 -8.64 25.51
C TYR A 443 11.70 -7.80 24.54
N TRP A 444 11.84 -8.30 23.32
CA TRP A 444 12.39 -7.57 22.19
C TRP A 444 11.53 -6.36 21.86
N SER A 445 12.11 -5.35 21.20
CA SER A 445 11.32 -4.20 20.78
C SER A 445 10.49 -4.45 19.52
N GLY A 446 11.08 -5.08 18.49
CA GLY A 446 10.58 -5.20 17.10
C GLY A 446 9.38 -4.32 16.75
N ARG A 447 9.60 -3.01 16.82
CA ARG A 447 8.58 -2.02 16.47
C ARG A 447 9.06 -1.20 15.31
N MET A 448 8.15 -0.91 14.40
CA MET A 448 8.35 0.13 13.42
C MET A 448 8.22 1.48 14.14
N VAL A 449 9.33 2.19 14.20
CA VAL A 449 9.39 3.60 14.60
C VAL A 449 9.19 4.43 13.35
N THR A 450 8.34 5.45 13.48
CA THR A 450 8.07 6.38 12.39
C THR A 450 8.67 7.73 12.75
N TYR A 451 9.60 8.19 11.91
CA TYR A 451 10.18 9.51 11.96
C TYR A 451 9.38 10.43 11.08
N SER A 452 8.70 11.40 11.68
CA SER A 452 7.81 12.31 10.98
C SER A 452 8.37 13.72 10.97
N LEU A 453 8.19 14.41 9.85
CA LEU A 453 8.50 15.82 9.72
C LEU A 453 7.26 16.58 9.24
N PHE A 454 6.79 17.49 10.10
CA PHE A 454 5.67 18.38 9.83
C PHE A 454 6.19 19.77 9.53
N GLU A 455 5.66 20.41 8.48
CA GLU A 455 5.83 21.85 8.28
C GLU A 455 4.90 22.59 9.24
N GLY A 456 5.47 23.44 10.10
CA GLY A 456 4.77 24.06 11.23
C GLY A 456 4.68 23.13 12.44
N GLU A 457 3.56 23.22 13.17
CA GLU A 457 3.31 22.45 14.39
C GLU A 457 2.91 21.00 14.08
N TYR A 458 3.25 20.09 15.00
CA TYR A 458 2.70 18.74 14.96
C TYR A 458 1.19 18.78 15.10
N THR A 459 0.50 18.14 14.16
CA THR A 459 -0.91 17.81 14.30
C THR A 459 -1.05 16.29 14.22
N GLU A 460 -2.05 15.73 14.88
CA GLU A 460 -2.36 14.30 14.76
C GLU A 460 -2.91 13.92 13.37
N ALA A 461 -3.09 14.90 12.47
CA ALA A 461 -3.54 14.68 11.11
C ALA A 461 -2.44 14.08 10.24
N GLU A 462 -2.86 13.30 9.23
CA GLU A 462 -1.96 12.79 8.21
C GLU A 462 -1.60 13.91 7.22
N GLY A 463 -0.31 14.05 6.89
CA GLY A 463 0.22 15.16 6.07
C GLY A 463 1.72 15.39 6.18
N ASP A 464 2.41 14.55 6.94
CA ASP A 464 3.84 14.60 7.23
C ASP A 464 4.68 13.83 6.21
N LEU A 465 5.95 14.23 6.08
CA LEU A 465 6.98 13.35 5.51
C LEU A 465 7.39 12.33 6.56
N ARG A 466 7.56 11.08 6.15
CA ARG A 466 7.86 9.95 7.04
C ARG A 466 9.16 9.29 6.61
N HIS A 467 9.88 8.74 7.57
CA HIS A 467 10.86 7.68 7.38
C HIS A 467 10.59 6.58 8.39
N TYR A 468 10.90 5.34 8.04
CA TYR A 468 10.55 4.17 8.83
C TYR A 468 11.78 3.41 9.26
N LYS A 469 11.78 2.92 10.50
CA LYS A 469 12.79 1.97 10.96
C LYS A 469 12.20 0.90 11.85
N VAL A 470 12.43 -0.35 11.49
CA VAL A 470 12.13 -1.48 12.35
C VAL A 470 13.25 -1.62 13.38
N LEU A 471 12.95 -1.37 14.64
CA LEU A 471 13.89 -1.53 15.73
C LEU A 471 13.64 -2.87 16.43
N ASN A 472 14.55 -3.82 16.24
CA ASN A 472 14.58 -5.14 16.90
C ASN A 472 15.66 -5.20 17.98
N LEU A 473 15.55 -4.38 19.02
CA LEU A 473 16.47 -4.34 20.15
C LEU A 473 16.12 -5.44 21.17
N GLN A 474 17.13 -6.20 21.59
CA GLN A 474 17.02 -7.15 22.70
C GLN A 474 16.60 -6.44 24.02
N PRO A 475 16.12 -7.18 25.03
CA PRO A 475 15.82 -6.61 26.34
C PRO A 475 17.02 -5.84 26.91
N GLY A 476 16.80 -4.60 27.36
CA GLY A 476 17.85 -3.71 27.86
C GLY A 476 18.84 -3.18 26.80
N GLY A 477 18.70 -3.56 25.53
CA GLY A 477 19.59 -3.16 24.44
C GLY A 477 19.40 -1.70 24.02
N SER A 478 20.45 -1.11 23.46
CA SER A 478 20.43 0.25 22.90
C SER A 478 21.09 0.32 21.53
N THR A 479 20.72 1.31 20.74
CA THR A 479 21.34 1.64 19.44
C THR A 479 21.33 3.14 19.19
N GLY A 480 22.23 3.59 18.31
CA GLY A 480 22.18 4.92 17.72
C GLY A 480 21.48 4.88 16.36
N ASP A 481 20.73 5.91 16.03
CA ASP A 481 20.11 6.04 14.70
C ASP A 481 20.17 7.47 14.19
N THR A 482 20.41 7.64 12.90
CA THR A 482 20.41 8.96 12.27
C THR A 482 19.38 8.98 11.15
N VAL A 483 18.45 9.92 11.22
CA VAL A 483 17.44 10.16 10.19
C VAL A 483 17.65 11.54 9.57
N SER A 484 17.56 11.62 8.24
CA SER A 484 17.77 12.85 7.49
C SER A 484 16.59 13.09 6.56
N PHE A 485 16.07 14.32 6.55
CA PHE A 485 15.11 14.82 5.58
C PHE A 485 15.79 15.90 4.74
N ARG A 486 15.68 15.86 3.42
CA ARG A 486 16.18 16.94 2.55
C ARG A 486 15.07 17.48 1.64
N ASN A 487 15.45 18.46 0.80
CA ASN A 487 14.54 19.28 -0.01
C ASN A 487 13.53 20.08 0.83
N LEU A 488 13.93 20.50 2.04
CA LEU A 488 13.12 21.35 2.90
C LEU A 488 13.02 22.78 2.33
N GLU A 489 12.00 23.52 2.74
CA GLU A 489 11.88 24.94 2.41
C GLU A 489 12.77 25.77 3.35
N PRO A 490 13.55 26.73 2.82
CA PRO A 490 14.35 27.65 3.64
C PRO A 490 13.46 28.61 4.44
N ASN A 491 13.94 29.01 5.62
CA ASN A 491 13.23 29.94 6.51
C ASN A 491 11.82 29.48 6.93
N THR A 492 11.64 28.18 7.10
CA THR A 492 10.36 27.55 7.43
C THR A 492 10.46 26.83 8.77
N ASP A 493 9.41 26.95 9.58
CA ASP A 493 9.31 26.24 10.86
C ASP A 493 8.87 24.79 10.61
N TYR A 494 9.47 23.86 11.35
CA TYR A 494 9.20 22.43 11.25
C TYR A 494 9.13 21.79 12.64
N THR A 495 8.35 20.72 12.75
CA THR A 495 8.32 19.84 13.92
C THR A 495 8.72 18.43 13.52
N PHE A 496 9.87 17.98 14.05
CA PHE A 496 10.31 16.59 13.98
C PHE A 496 9.64 15.79 15.09
N VAL A 497 9.03 14.65 14.75
CA VAL A 497 8.30 13.80 15.68
C VAL A 497 8.73 12.36 15.53
N VAL A 498 9.14 11.73 16.63
CA VAL A 498 9.34 10.28 16.68
C VAL A 498 8.04 9.66 17.19
N ARG A 499 7.42 8.78 16.40
CA ARG A 499 6.21 8.06 16.78
C ARG A 499 6.52 6.59 17.06
N ASN A 500 5.92 6.07 18.13
CA ASN A 500 6.12 4.69 18.57
C ASN A 500 4.82 4.04 19.08
N PRO A 501 4.03 3.37 18.22
CA PRO A 501 4.06 3.39 16.74
C PRO A 501 3.36 4.63 16.15
N TRP A 502 2.31 5.12 16.82
CA TRP A 502 1.54 6.30 16.40
C TRP A 502 1.56 7.43 17.42
N GLN A 503 1.72 7.11 18.70
CA GLN A 503 1.83 8.14 19.74
C GLN A 503 3.19 8.83 19.66
N PRO A 504 3.24 10.18 19.75
CA PRO A 504 4.49 10.90 19.84
C PRO A 504 5.30 10.47 21.06
N ALA A 505 6.49 9.94 20.82
CA ALA A 505 7.45 9.56 21.85
C ALA A 505 8.49 10.66 22.08
N MET A 506 8.76 11.49 21.06
CA MET A 506 9.65 12.65 21.14
C MET A 506 9.19 13.69 20.10
N GLN A 507 9.32 14.97 20.43
CA GLN A 507 9.05 16.08 19.51
C GLN A 507 10.15 17.13 19.62
N VAL A 508 10.58 17.67 18.48
CA VAL A 508 11.63 18.69 18.38
C VAL A 508 11.20 19.72 17.35
N MET A 509 10.98 20.96 17.80
CA MET A 509 10.68 22.09 16.91
C MET A 509 11.99 22.75 16.46
N PHE A 510 12.06 23.14 15.20
CA PHE A 510 13.20 23.88 14.65
C PHE A 510 12.77 24.76 13.47
N ARG A 511 13.66 25.65 13.04
CA ARG A 511 13.48 26.49 11.85
C ARG A 511 14.68 26.30 10.92
N THR A 512 14.43 26.09 9.62
CA THR A 512 15.50 26.08 8.62
C THR A 512 16.08 27.50 8.45
N PRO A 513 17.41 27.66 8.31
CA PRO A 513 18.01 28.95 7.96
C PRO A 513 17.54 29.49 6.61
N LEU A 514 17.79 30.78 6.36
CA LEU A 514 17.68 31.38 5.02
C LEU A 514 18.65 30.68 4.04
N ALA A 515 18.21 30.48 2.80
CA ALA A 515 19.12 30.03 1.75
C ALA A 515 20.05 31.16 1.35
N THR A 516 21.36 30.99 1.57
CA THR A 516 22.39 31.82 0.96
C THR A 516 22.62 31.31 -0.46
N ASP A 517 21.90 31.88 -1.43
CA ASP A 517 22.03 31.74 -2.89
C ASP A 517 22.55 30.40 -3.45
N VAL A 518 21.62 29.50 -3.81
CA VAL A 518 21.62 28.75 -5.09
C VAL A 518 20.16 28.45 -5.46
N GLN A 519 19.74 28.85 -6.66
CA GLN A 519 18.46 28.44 -7.24
C GLN A 519 18.48 26.94 -7.57
N SER A 520 17.57 26.18 -6.98
CA SER A 520 17.18 24.85 -7.45
C SER A 520 15.66 24.79 -7.55
N GLU A 521 15.18 24.02 -8.53
CA GLU A 521 13.79 23.96 -8.94
C GLU A 521 12.85 23.65 -7.76
N LYS A 522 11.82 24.48 -7.62
CA LYS A 522 10.66 24.16 -6.79
C LYS A 522 10.07 22.84 -7.29
N ILE A 523 10.16 21.79 -6.47
CA ILE A 523 9.14 20.77 -6.50
C ILE A 523 7.90 21.46 -5.97
N ARG A 524 6.93 21.72 -6.84
CA ARG A 524 5.62 22.23 -6.41
C ARG A 524 5.00 21.16 -5.50
N GLY A 525 5.16 21.32 -4.18
CA GLY A 525 4.20 20.80 -3.23
C GLY A 525 2.85 21.44 -3.56
N SER A 526 1.88 20.59 -3.87
CA SER A 526 0.53 20.97 -4.26
C SER A 526 -0.15 21.81 -3.16
N SER A 527 -1.09 22.64 -3.62
CA SER A 527 -1.82 23.73 -2.99
C SER A 527 -2.51 23.42 -1.66
N ASP A 528 -2.55 24.44 -0.79
CA ASP A 528 -3.43 24.63 0.37
C ASP A 528 -3.70 23.37 1.23
N LYS A 529 -2.82 23.15 2.22
CA LYS A 529 -2.87 22.09 3.25
C LYS A 529 -4.07 22.19 4.21
N ARG A 530 -5.16 22.86 3.82
CA ARG A 530 -6.36 23.10 4.64
C ARG A 530 -7.54 22.27 4.17
N TYR A 531 -7.33 20.97 4.00
CA TYR A 531 -8.42 20.02 4.08
C TYR A 531 -7.89 18.65 4.48
N ASN A 532 -8.06 18.29 5.75
CA ASN A 532 -8.10 16.89 6.13
C ASN A 532 -9.18 16.74 7.22
N PRO A 533 -10.35 16.16 6.93
CA PRO A 533 -11.25 15.77 8.00
C PRO A 533 -10.45 14.83 8.90
N SER A 534 -10.33 15.22 10.16
CA SER A 534 -9.58 14.49 11.18
C SER A 534 -9.98 13.02 11.19
N TYR A 535 -9.16 12.16 10.59
CA TYR A 535 -9.29 10.71 10.68
C TYR A 535 -8.90 10.29 12.09
N ARG A 536 -9.87 10.27 12.99
CA ARG A 536 -9.74 9.48 14.20
C ARG A 536 -10.01 8.03 13.82
N LEU A 537 -8.96 7.20 13.86
CA LEU A 537 -9.12 5.77 14.12
C LEU A 537 -9.76 5.62 15.51
N ASN A 538 -11.08 5.81 15.59
CA ASN A 538 -11.81 5.76 16.86
C ASN A 538 -12.11 4.35 17.32
N HIS A 539 -11.54 3.31 16.70
CA HIS A 539 -11.61 1.96 17.22
C HIS A 539 -10.27 1.27 17.06
N ARG A 540 -9.53 1.20 18.16
CA ARG A 540 -8.48 0.22 18.31
C ARG A 540 -9.18 -1.11 18.58
N ILE A 541 -9.17 -2.02 17.60
CA ILE A 541 -9.51 -3.42 17.87
C ILE A 541 -8.49 -3.91 18.89
N THR A 542 -8.93 -4.04 20.14
CA THR A 542 -8.09 -4.56 21.21
C THR A 542 -8.48 -6.00 21.39
N ILE A 543 -7.53 -6.89 21.12
CA ILE A 543 -7.72 -8.31 21.38
C ILE A 543 -7.45 -8.51 22.88
N GLU A 544 -8.51 -8.64 23.67
CA GLU A 544 -8.40 -8.93 25.09
C GLU A 544 -8.36 -10.43 25.31
N TYR A 545 -7.39 -10.90 26.11
CA TYR A 545 -7.35 -12.28 26.56
C TYR A 545 -8.29 -12.45 27.75
N ASP A 546 -9.36 -13.22 27.58
CA ASP A 546 -10.28 -13.58 28.65
C ASP A 546 -9.74 -14.84 29.35
N GLU A 547 -9.13 -14.63 30.53
CA GLU A 547 -8.55 -15.69 31.34
C GLU A 547 -9.59 -16.73 31.81
N SER A 548 -10.87 -16.37 31.87
CA SER A 548 -11.93 -17.28 32.31
C SER A 548 -12.37 -18.28 31.23
N THR A 549 -12.22 -17.88 29.96
CA THR A 549 -12.58 -18.71 28.80
C THR A 549 -11.37 -19.23 28.04
N GLY A 550 -10.17 -18.76 28.37
CA GLY A 550 -8.92 -19.12 27.69
C GLY A 550 -8.88 -18.67 26.23
N ARG A 551 -9.70 -17.68 25.87
CA ARG A 551 -9.87 -17.22 24.49
C ARG A 551 -9.60 -15.72 24.39
N TYR A 552 -9.09 -15.35 23.22
CA TYR A 552 -9.00 -13.96 22.82
C TYR A 552 -10.36 -13.53 22.28
N ARG A 553 -10.89 -12.43 22.80
CA ARG A 553 -12.10 -11.81 22.28
C ARG A 553 -11.76 -10.45 21.71
N GLN A 554 -12.40 -10.12 20.60
CA GLN A 554 -12.30 -8.82 20.00
C GLN A 554 -13.12 -7.85 20.85
N VAL A 555 -12.47 -6.85 21.44
CA VAL A 555 -13.15 -5.83 22.24
C VAL A 555 -12.96 -4.48 21.56
N LEU A 556 -14.09 -3.84 21.27
CA LEU A 556 -14.14 -2.46 20.85
C LEU A 556 -13.75 -1.60 22.05
N SER A 557 -12.53 -1.07 22.09
CA SER A 557 -12.20 -0.01 23.03
C SER A 557 -12.67 1.32 22.45
N ARG A 558 -13.51 2.03 23.21
CA ARG A 558 -13.90 3.42 22.90
C ARG A 558 -12.72 4.38 22.93
#